data_AF-A0A4R5YIG1-F1
#
_entry.id   AF-A0A4R5YIG1-F1
#
_cell.length_a   1.000
_cell.length_b   1.000
_cell.length_c   1.000
_cell.angle_alpha   90.00
_cell.angle_beta   90.00
_cell.angle_gamma   90.00
#
_symmetry.space_group_name_H-M   'P 1'
#
loop_
_entity.id
_entity.type
_entity.pdbx_description
1 polymer ?
#
loop_
_entity_poly.entity_id
_entity_poly.type
_entity_poly.pdbx_seq_one_letter_code
_entity_poly.pdbx_strand_id
1 'polypeptide(L)'
;MSNFTPDGTGGFIASKIDEQDGVAVRLILEILAEMVAKEVDPSVIGTMRISCEVGDDIMIFDDDHLRLISVKNSALTPRQVVEESIRLTARLSSLQRSAATLRVLCIVGETPIETSKMSSSLDDLRRVLSSAVDEGKTVADWQAANQVVVQRETKAKGDRPGKPKRTVQIDGPETFMIKSFTHRMDTEQTKADVSRLFRKIIPLTDFSDQRVDAIYRDMVATLGETRRARGTLSISDVTRLLREVVLPPRVQAELSAHRLTEYGYSINPRVAKTLEEDFSHVRTASKRAAKRMRHALRGGLLADLLRGPVRCIECGHPLTANFGGFGSGGLACSNCGFAPFLSILYACVCGEPCLVVDQPSTVQAELMIEIRQGATGSCSACSEQFDQTRFAQRTFVAAMPWPPEQFTHQVLIDARIAAGLHQPIKDDAGRVVGFSPNALGKEAMHELAVDRRGDR
;
A
#
# COMPACT_ATOMS: atom_id res chain seq x y z
N MET A 1 -25.05 -16.74 -8.32
CA MET A 1 -25.61 -17.27 -9.58
C MET A 1 -24.65 -16.86 -10.69
N SER A 2 -24.14 -17.83 -11.44
CA SER A 2 -23.32 -17.57 -12.64
C SER A 2 -24.28 -17.06 -13.71
N ASN A 3 -24.09 -15.81 -14.13
CA ASN A 3 -25.07 -15.03 -14.87
C ASN A 3 -24.80 -15.00 -16.39
N PHE A 4 -24.10 -16.00 -16.95
CA PHE A 4 -23.60 -15.90 -18.31
C PHE A 4 -23.74 -17.20 -19.11
N THR A 5 -24.11 -17.03 -20.39
CA THR A 5 -24.23 -18.10 -21.38
C THR A 5 -22.83 -18.56 -21.86
N PRO A 6 -22.59 -19.87 -21.99
CA PRO A 6 -21.28 -20.43 -22.40
C PRO A 6 -20.82 -20.04 -23.82
N ASP A 7 -21.71 -19.49 -24.65
CA ASP A 7 -21.51 -19.38 -26.11
C ASP A 7 -20.98 -18.02 -26.57
N GLY A 8 -20.48 -17.19 -25.65
CA GLY A 8 -19.94 -15.88 -25.98
C GLY A 8 -18.62 -15.95 -26.77
N THR A 9 -18.65 -15.72 -28.08
CA THR A 9 -17.46 -15.55 -28.92
C THR A 9 -16.57 -14.43 -28.37
N GLY A 10 -15.29 -14.75 -28.09
CA GLY A 10 -14.29 -13.76 -27.69
C GLY A 10 -14.09 -12.66 -28.74
N GLY A 11 -13.52 -11.52 -28.34
CA GLY A 11 -13.26 -10.41 -29.23
C GLY A 11 -12.39 -10.78 -30.44
N PHE A 12 -12.53 -10.03 -31.54
CA PHE A 12 -11.83 -10.28 -32.83
C PHE A 12 -10.29 -10.24 -32.71
N ILE A 13 -9.78 -9.59 -31.67
CA ILE A 13 -8.36 -9.54 -31.29
C ILE A 13 -8.29 -9.73 -29.76
N ALA A 14 -7.64 -10.80 -29.31
CA ALA A 14 -7.38 -11.06 -27.90
C ALA A 14 -6.17 -10.24 -27.43
N SER A 15 -6.30 -9.55 -26.30
CA SER A 15 -5.17 -8.87 -25.66
C SER A 15 -4.42 -9.82 -24.73
N LYS A 16 -3.14 -9.51 -24.45
CA LYS A 16 -2.38 -10.22 -23.42
C LYS A 16 -3.07 -10.06 -22.05
N ILE A 17 -3.15 -11.16 -21.32
CA ILE A 17 -3.79 -11.23 -19.98
C ILE A 17 -3.20 -10.17 -19.04
N ASP A 18 -1.87 -10.03 -19.00
CA ASP A 18 -1.19 -9.07 -18.13
C ASP A 18 -1.57 -7.61 -18.43
N GLU A 19 -1.81 -7.28 -19.70
CA GLU A 19 -2.25 -5.94 -20.11
C GLU A 19 -3.68 -5.67 -19.68
N GLN A 20 -4.56 -6.67 -19.76
CA GLN A 20 -5.94 -6.54 -19.28
C GLN A 20 -5.96 -6.32 -17.76
N ASP A 21 -5.19 -7.09 -16.99
CA ASP A 21 -5.14 -6.93 -15.52
C ASP A 21 -4.56 -5.58 -15.12
N GLY A 22 -3.49 -5.14 -15.78
CA GLY A 22 -2.92 -3.81 -15.57
C GLY A 22 -3.89 -2.68 -15.91
N VAL A 23 -4.60 -2.77 -17.04
CA VAL A 23 -5.65 -1.80 -17.41
C VAL A 23 -6.78 -1.79 -16.38
N ALA A 24 -7.21 -2.96 -15.89
CA ALA A 24 -8.25 -3.06 -14.87
C ALA A 24 -7.85 -2.32 -13.58
N VAL A 25 -6.65 -2.58 -13.05
CA VAL A 25 -6.13 -1.87 -11.87
C VAL A 25 -6.04 -0.37 -12.15
N ARG A 26 -5.52 0.02 -13.31
CA ARG A 26 -5.36 1.43 -13.67
C ARG A 26 -6.70 2.17 -13.74
N LEU A 27 -7.72 1.57 -14.34
CA LEU A 27 -9.08 2.14 -14.38
C LEU A 27 -9.68 2.25 -12.98
N ILE A 28 -9.49 1.26 -12.10
CA ILE A 28 -9.93 1.34 -10.70
C ILE A 28 -9.28 2.54 -10.01
N LEU A 29 -7.97 2.72 -10.15
CA LEU A 29 -7.24 3.83 -9.54
C LEU A 29 -7.70 5.18 -10.07
N GLU A 30 -7.96 5.30 -11.37
CA GLU A 30 -8.50 6.54 -11.95
C GLU A 30 -9.91 6.85 -11.44
N ILE A 31 -10.78 5.84 -11.34
CA ILE A 31 -12.12 5.99 -10.75
C ILE A 31 -11.99 6.49 -9.31
N LEU A 32 -11.14 5.88 -8.50
CA LEU A 32 -10.94 6.28 -7.11
C LEU A 32 -10.38 7.70 -7.00
N ALA A 33 -9.40 8.05 -7.83
CA ALA A 33 -8.81 9.39 -7.83
C ALA A 33 -9.86 10.46 -8.22
N GLU A 34 -10.72 10.16 -9.19
CA GLU A 34 -11.82 11.03 -9.59
C GLU A 34 -12.89 11.16 -8.50
N MET A 35 -13.25 10.04 -7.84
CA MET A 35 -14.19 10.02 -6.72
C MET A 35 -13.67 10.84 -5.54
N VAL A 36 -12.38 10.73 -5.21
CA VAL A 36 -11.73 11.55 -4.17
C VAL A 36 -11.76 13.03 -4.58
N ALA A 37 -11.40 13.36 -5.82
CA ALA A 37 -11.41 14.75 -6.30
C ALA A 37 -12.81 15.39 -6.32
N LYS A 38 -13.85 14.59 -6.49
CA LYS A 38 -15.26 15.02 -6.51
C LYS A 38 -15.98 14.83 -5.17
N GLU A 39 -15.26 14.40 -4.13
CA GLU A 39 -15.81 14.14 -2.79
C GLU A 39 -17.05 13.21 -2.81
N VAL A 40 -17.02 12.19 -3.69
CA VAL A 40 -18.12 11.21 -3.82
C VAL A 40 -18.22 10.37 -2.55
N ASP A 41 -19.46 10.05 -2.13
CA ASP A 41 -19.72 9.21 -0.96
C ASP A 41 -18.92 7.89 -1.04
N PRO A 42 -18.03 7.60 -0.05
CA PRO A 42 -17.26 6.36 0.01
C PRO A 42 -18.12 5.09 0.03
N SER A 43 -19.39 5.16 0.43
CA SER A 43 -20.32 4.02 0.43
C SER A 43 -20.50 3.41 -0.95
N VAL A 44 -20.38 4.23 -2.01
CA VAL A 44 -20.44 3.81 -3.42
C VAL A 44 -19.32 2.82 -3.74
N ILE A 45 -18.11 3.01 -3.21
CA ILE A 45 -16.99 2.07 -3.43
C ILE A 45 -17.31 0.67 -2.89
N GLY A 46 -18.11 0.61 -1.81
CA GLY A 46 -18.53 -0.65 -1.19
C GLY A 46 -19.46 -1.49 -2.06
N THR A 47 -20.24 -0.86 -2.95
CA THR A 47 -21.19 -1.54 -3.84
C THR A 47 -20.57 -1.92 -5.19
N MET A 48 -19.47 -1.25 -5.57
CA MET A 48 -18.78 -1.52 -6.82
C MET A 48 -18.08 -2.89 -6.84
N ARG A 49 -18.23 -3.58 -7.97
CA ARG A 49 -17.67 -4.89 -8.24
C ARG A 49 -16.97 -4.89 -9.59
N ILE A 50 -15.95 -5.73 -9.69
CA ILE A 50 -15.27 -6.06 -10.94
C ILE A 50 -15.47 -7.54 -11.25
N SER A 51 -15.86 -7.85 -12.49
CA SER A 51 -16.00 -9.21 -13.00
C SER A 51 -15.08 -9.39 -14.21
N CYS A 52 -14.35 -10.50 -14.20
CA CYS A 52 -13.45 -10.93 -15.26
C CYS A 52 -13.94 -12.27 -15.80
N GLU A 53 -15.03 -12.25 -16.57
CA GLU A 53 -15.67 -13.43 -17.15
C GLU A 53 -15.32 -13.64 -18.64
N VAL A 54 -15.91 -14.67 -19.25
CA VAL A 54 -15.53 -15.23 -20.57
C VAL A 54 -15.65 -14.20 -21.70
N GLY A 55 -14.55 -13.94 -22.41
CA GLY A 55 -14.52 -13.14 -23.65
C GLY A 55 -13.45 -12.04 -23.73
N ASP A 56 -12.50 -12.00 -22.78
CA ASP A 56 -11.46 -10.96 -22.65
C ASP A 56 -11.99 -9.55 -22.30
N ASP A 57 -13.25 -9.48 -21.81
CA ASP A 57 -13.87 -8.24 -21.38
C ASP A 57 -13.86 -8.11 -19.85
N ILE A 58 -13.66 -6.89 -19.37
CA ILE A 58 -13.74 -6.53 -17.96
C ILE A 58 -15.06 -5.81 -17.72
N MET A 59 -15.77 -6.18 -16.66
CA MET A 59 -16.99 -5.49 -16.24
C MET A 59 -16.77 -4.82 -14.90
N ILE A 60 -16.93 -3.51 -14.83
CA ILE A 60 -17.00 -2.76 -13.56
C ILE A 60 -18.42 -2.28 -13.39
N PHE A 61 -19.07 -2.66 -12.30
CA PHE A 61 -20.48 -2.35 -12.07
C PHE A 61 -20.82 -2.12 -10.61
N ASP A 62 -21.83 -1.32 -10.39
CA ASP A 62 -22.57 -1.20 -9.13
C ASP A 62 -24.06 -1.52 -9.42
N ASP A 63 -24.95 -1.13 -8.52
CA ASP A 63 -26.38 -1.42 -8.66
C ASP A 63 -27.04 -0.54 -9.76
N ASP A 64 -26.46 0.63 -10.05
CA ASP A 64 -27.02 1.65 -10.94
C ASP A 64 -26.24 1.80 -12.26
N HIS A 65 -24.97 1.40 -12.30
CA HIS A 65 -24.07 1.62 -13.42
C HIS A 65 -23.34 0.35 -13.84
N LEU A 66 -23.18 0.17 -15.16
CA LEU A 66 -22.40 -0.89 -15.76
C LEU A 66 -21.39 -0.31 -16.77
N ARG A 67 -20.12 -0.63 -16.56
CA ARG A 67 -19.03 -0.33 -17.50
C ARG A 67 -18.53 -1.64 -18.10
N LEU A 68 -18.74 -1.82 -19.40
CA LEU A 68 -18.23 -2.96 -20.15
C LEU A 68 -16.98 -2.52 -20.91
N ILE A 69 -15.85 -3.14 -20.57
CA ILE A 69 -14.51 -2.70 -21.01
C ILE A 69 -13.89 -3.80 -21.86
N SER A 70 -13.55 -3.47 -23.10
CA SER A 70 -12.73 -4.33 -23.96
C SER A 70 -11.32 -3.76 -24.04
N VAL A 71 -10.31 -4.60 -23.83
CA VAL A 71 -8.91 -4.20 -23.89
C VAL A 71 -8.25 -4.80 -25.12
N LYS A 72 -7.57 -3.97 -25.92
CA LYS A 72 -6.81 -4.35 -27.11
C LYS A 72 -5.38 -3.84 -26.98
N ASN A 73 -4.40 -4.68 -27.28
CA ASN A 73 -2.97 -4.37 -27.17
C ASN A 73 -2.30 -4.17 -28.55
N SER A 74 -3.11 -3.81 -29.55
CA SER A 74 -2.68 -3.58 -30.93
C SER A 74 -3.33 -2.31 -31.45
N ALA A 75 -2.62 -1.63 -32.35
CA ALA A 75 -3.17 -0.49 -33.09
C ALA A 75 -4.46 -0.92 -33.82
N LEU A 76 -5.56 -0.23 -33.56
CA LEU A 76 -6.84 -0.45 -34.23
C LEU A 76 -7.09 0.63 -35.27
N THR A 77 -7.53 0.19 -36.45
CA THR A 77 -8.08 1.10 -37.46
C THR A 77 -9.47 1.59 -37.03
N PRO A 78 -9.95 2.75 -37.52
CA PRO A 78 -11.31 3.23 -37.23
C PRO A 78 -12.40 2.19 -37.53
N ARG A 79 -12.21 1.37 -38.57
CA ARG A 79 -13.15 0.29 -38.89
C ARG A 79 -13.22 -0.76 -37.78
N GLN A 80 -12.08 -1.21 -37.28
CA GLN A 80 -12.02 -2.20 -36.20
C GLN A 80 -12.58 -1.64 -34.90
N VAL A 81 -12.43 -0.33 -34.65
CA VAL A 81 -13.07 0.36 -33.52
C VAL A 81 -14.59 0.26 -33.62
N VAL A 82 -15.17 0.48 -34.81
CA VAL A 82 -16.62 0.36 -34.98
C VAL A 82 -17.08 -1.10 -34.91
N GLU A 83 -16.35 -2.04 -35.48
CA GLU A 83 -16.67 -3.47 -35.36
C GLU A 83 -16.68 -3.90 -33.87
N GLU A 84 -15.74 -3.39 -33.08
CA GLU A 84 -15.69 -3.66 -31.64
C GLU A 84 -16.79 -2.93 -30.86
N SER A 85 -17.18 -1.71 -31.26
CA SER A 85 -18.31 -1.01 -30.64
C SER A 85 -19.63 -1.74 -30.87
N ILE A 86 -19.84 -2.29 -32.08
CA ILE A 86 -20.99 -3.12 -32.42
C ILE A 86 -20.98 -4.40 -31.56
N ARG A 87 -19.83 -5.08 -31.43
CA ARG A 87 -19.68 -6.28 -30.58
C ARG A 87 -20.07 -5.98 -29.13
N LEU A 88 -19.55 -4.89 -28.56
CA LEU A 88 -19.86 -4.47 -27.20
C LEU A 88 -21.35 -4.14 -27.02
N THR A 89 -21.99 -3.55 -28.04
CA THR A 89 -23.43 -3.28 -28.04
C THR A 89 -24.26 -4.56 -27.99
N ALA A 90 -23.95 -5.53 -28.86
CA ALA A 90 -24.63 -6.81 -28.87
C ALA A 90 -24.45 -7.57 -27.55
N ARG A 91 -23.24 -7.52 -26.98
CA ARG A 91 -22.94 -8.10 -25.66
C ARG A 91 -23.77 -7.44 -24.56
N LEU A 92 -23.89 -6.12 -24.58
CA LEU A 92 -24.65 -5.37 -23.60
C LEU A 92 -26.15 -5.71 -23.64
N SER A 93 -26.73 -5.84 -24.83
CA SER A 93 -28.13 -6.25 -24.99
C SER A 93 -28.42 -7.63 -24.41
N SER A 94 -27.42 -8.53 -24.37
CA SER A 94 -27.57 -9.86 -23.77
C SER A 94 -27.54 -9.86 -22.24
N LEU A 95 -27.05 -8.79 -21.61
CA LEU A 95 -26.83 -8.72 -20.15
C LEU A 95 -28.08 -8.39 -19.33
N GLN A 96 -29.20 -8.00 -19.97
CA GLN A 96 -30.50 -7.71 -19.34
C GLN A 96 -30.42 -6.91 -18.02
N ARG A 97 -29.61 -5.84 -17.98
CA ARG A 97 -29.50 -4.95 -16.81
C ARG A 97 -30.16 -3.60 -17.06
N SER A 98 -30.90 -3.11 -16.06
CA SER A 98 -31.55 -1.78 -16.05
C SER A 98 -30.61 -0.62 -15.72
N ALA A 99 -29.31 -0.90 -15.55
CA ALA A 99 -28.29 0.07 -15.15
C ALA A 99 -27.89 1.00 -16.30
N ALA A 100 -27.46 2.22 -15.97
CA ALA A 100 -26.84 3.14 -16.91
C ALA A 100 -25.53 2.53 -17.45
N THR A 101 -25.42 2.40 -18.78
CA THR A 101 -24.35 1.62 -19.40
C THR A 101 -23.32 2.47 -20.12
N LEU A 102 -22.04 2.17 -19.89
CA LEU A 102 -20.92 2.75 -20.62
C LEU A 102 -20.07 1.65 -21.23
N ARG A 103 -19.83 1.73 -22.54
CA ARG A 103 -18.94 0.85 -23.29
C ARG A 103 -17.59 1.52 -23.42
N VAL A 104 -16.52 0.81 -23.08
CA VAL A 104 -15.16 1.34 -23.09
C VAL A 104 -14.26 0.45 -23.92
N LEU A 105 -13.61 1.03 -24.93
CA LEU A 105 -12.55 0.38 -25.68
C LEU A 105 -11.20 0.94 -25.24
N CYS A 106 -10.44 0.10 -24.53
CA CYS A 106 -9.09 0.42 -24.10
C CYS A 106 -8.07 -0.06 -25.15
N ILE A 107 -7.23 0.85 -25.65
CA ILE A 107 -6.14 0.54 -26.58
C ILE A 107 -4.81 0.73 -25.85
N VAL A 108 -4.01 -0.32 -25.75
CA VAL A 108 -2.69 -0.31 -25.11
C VAL A 108 -1.59 -0.32 -26.17
N GLY A 109 -0.70 0.66 -26.10
CA GLY A 109 0.38 0.90 -27.05
C GLY A 109 0.04 1.97 -28.10
N GLU A 110 0.64 1.83 -29.29
CA GLU A 110 0.47 2.81 -30.36
C GLU A 110 -0.98 2.91 -30.84
N THR A 111 -1.50 4.13 -30.87
CA THR A 111 -2.83 4.44 -31.42
C THR A 111 -2.67 5.21 -32.73
N PRO A 112 -3.23 4.73 -33.86
CA PRO A 112 -3.18 5.46 -35.13
C PRO A 112 -3.79 6.86 -35.03
N ILE A 113 -3.26 7.81 -35.81
CA ILE A 113 -3.71 9.21 -35.80
C ILE A 113 -5.21 9.31 -36.11
N GLU A 114 -5.72 8.50 -37.03
CA GLU A 114 -7.13 8.47 -37.39
C GLU A 114 -8.01 8.02 -36.22
N THR A 115 -7.54 7.05 -35.44
CA THR A 115 -8.25 6.53 -34.26
C THR A 115 -8.18 7.52 -33.10
N SER A 116 -7.06 8.22 -32.94
CA SER A 116 -6.92 9.33 -31.98
C SER A 116 -7.90 10.48 -32.30
N LYS A 117 -7.98 10.91 -33.57
CA LYS A 117 -8.96 11.91 -34.02
C LYS A 117 -10.39 11.47 -33.76
N MET A 118 -10.71 10.21 -34.04
CA MET A 118 -12.02 9.62 -33.77
C MET A 118 -12.35 9.63 -32.27
N SER A 119 -11.39 9.30 -31.41
CA SER A 119 -11.54 9.40 -29.95
C SER A 119 -11.88 10.82 -29.52
N SER A 120 -11.12 11.82 -29.98
CA SER A 120 -11.38 13.24 -29.64
C SER A 120 -12.77 13.68 -30.10
N SER A 121 -13.20 13.31 -31.32
CA SER A 121 -14.54 13.64 -31.81
C SER A 121 -15.66 13.00 -30.97
N LEU A 122 -15.46 11.78 -30.48
CA LEU A 122 -16.42 11.13 -29.57
C LEU A 122 -16.46 11.83 -28.22
N ASP A 123 -15.32 12.24 -27.66
CA ASP A 123 -15.26 12.95 -26.39
C ASP A 123 -15.91 14.34 -26.48
N ASP A 124 -15.69 15.07 -27.57
CA ASP A 124 -16.33 16.37 -27.82
C ASP A 124 -17.85 16.22 -27.92
N LEU A 125 -18.34 15.19 -28.62
CA LEU A 125 -19.77 14.90 -28.69
C LEU A 125 -20.35 14.56 -27.33
N ARG A 126 -19.66 13.75 -26.53
CA ARG A 126 -20.11 13.41 -25.18
C ARG A 126 -20.22 14.63 -24.29
N ARG A 127 -19.23 15.54 -24.33
CA ARG A 127 -19.27 16.81 -23.58
C ARG A 127 -20.47 17.66 -23.98
N VAL A 128 -20.69 17.83 -25.28
CA VAL A 128 -21.83 18.60 -25.81
C VAL A 128 -23.15 17.98 -25.39
N LEU A 129 -23.28 16.64 -25.47
CA LEU A 129 -24.49 15.93 -25.07
C LEU A 129 -24.74 16.03 -23.57
N SER A 130 -23.71 15.93 -22.72
CA SER A 130 -23.86 16.16 -21.28
C SER A 130 -24.34 17.58 -20.97
N SER A 131 -23.80 18.60 -21.64
CA SER A 131 -24.23 19.99 -21.44
C SER A 131 -25.64 20.27 -21.97
N ALA A 132 -26.07 19.61 -23.04
CA ALA A 132 -27.40 19.81 -23.62
C ALA A 132 -28.51 19.22 -22.72
N VAL A 133 -28.22 18.12 -22.03
CA VAL A 133 -29.10 17.52 -21.01
C VAL A 133 -29.29 18.47 -19.83
N ASP A 134 -28.22 19.13 -19.38
CA ASP A 134 -28.28 20.12 -18.29
C ASP A 134 -29.09 21.39 -18.67
N GLU A 135 -29.14 21.74 -19.96
CA GLU A 135 -29.90 22.89 -20.48
C GLU A 135 -31.36 22.57 -20.87
N GLY A 136 -31.85 21.35 -20.65
CA GLY A 136 -33.23 20.96 -20.95
C GLY A 136 -33.58 20.93 -22.44
N LYS A 137 -32.58 20.88 -23.33
CA LYS A 137 -32.77 20.75 -24.78
C LYS A 137 -32.89 19.26 -25.15
N THR A 138 -33.86 18.92 -25.98
CA THR A 138 -34.11 17.53 -26.39
C THR A 138 -32.94 16.96 -27.19
N VAL A 139 -32.32 15.88 -26.67
CA VAL A 139 -31.24 15.10 -27.31
C VAL A 139 -31.57 14.69 -28.77
N ALA A 140 -32.86 14.57 -29.09
CA ALA A 140 -33.38 14.26 -30.42
C ALA A 140 -33.04 15.32 -31.48
N ASP A 141 -33.02 16.61 -31.13
CA ASP A 141 -32.78 17.70 -32.09
C ASP A 141 -31.30 17.78 -32.53
N TRP A 142 -30.39 17.21 -31.73
CA TRP A 142 -28.94 17.17 -32.00
C TRP A 142 -28.44 15.85 -32.57
N GLN A 143 -29.03 14.71 -32.20
CA GLN A 143 -28.73 13.40 -32.81
C GLN A 143 -29.02 13.38 -34.33
N ALA A 144 -29.99 14.17 -34.78
CA ALA A 144 -30.26 14.40 -36.20
C ALA A 144 -29.16 15.21 -36.92
N ALA A 145 -28.40 16.03 -36.19
CA ALA A 145 -27.41 16.95 -36.76
C ALA A 145 -25.98 16.38 -36.78
N ASN A 146 -25.62 15.47 -35.86
CA ASN A 146 -24.23 15.04 -35.65
C ASN A 146 -24.04 13.52 -35.59
N GLN A 147 -24.32 12.85 -36.71
CA GLN A 147 -23.78 11.52 -36.96
C GLN A 147 -22.25 11.61 -37.07
N VAL A 148 -21.50 10.85 -36.25
CA VAL A 148 -20.04 10.70 -36.44
C VAL A 148 -19.79 9.95 -37.74
N VAL A 149 -19.61 10.69 -38.82
CA VAL A 149 -19.30 10.13 -40.14
C VAL A 149 -17.79 9.95 -40.24
N VAL A 150 -17.29 8.71 -40.09
CA VAL A 150 -15.90 8.39 -40.45
C VAL A 150 -15.80 8.39 -41.99
N GLN A 151 -15.34 9.51 -42.57
CA GLN A 151 -15.16 9.67 -44.01
C GLN A 151 -13.78 9.17 -44.45
N ARG A 152 -13.72 8.37 -45.52
CA ARG A 152 -12.46 8.05 -46.21
C ARG A 152 -12.37 8.87 -47.50
N GLU A 153 -11.32 9.68 -47.64
CA GLU A 153 -10.82 10.05 -48.96
C GLU A 153 -9.92 8.91 -49.46
N THR A 154 -10.47 7.97 -50.23
CA THR A 154 -9.61 7.13 -51.08
C THR A 154 -9.21 7.94 -52.31
N LYS A 155 -8.07 8.64 -52.26
CA LYS A 155 -7.35 9.02 -53.49
C LYS A 155 -6.65 7.79 -54.06
N ALA A 156 -7.43 6.89 -54.65
CA ALA A 156 -6.90 5.97 -55.65
C ALA A 156 -6.87 6.72 -56.99
N LYS A 157 -5.68 6.86 -57.57
CA LYS A 157 -5.48 7.44 -58.90
C LYS A 157 -6.23 6.55 -59.90
N GLY A 158 -7.43 6.97 -60.31
CA GLY A 158 -8.18 6.35 -61.41
C GLY A 158 -9.53 5.68 -61.10
N ASP A 159 -10.17 5.89 -59.94
CA ASP A 159 -11.49 5.29 -59.67
C ASP A 159 -12.66 6.22 -60.06
N ARG A 160 -13.64 5.66 -60.79
CA ARG A 160 -14.81 6.33 -61.38
C ARG A 160 -15.70 7.03 -60.32
N PRO A 161 -16.44 8.10 -60.68
CA PRO A 161 -17.38 8.74 -59.77
C PRO A 161 -18.55 7.79 -59.50
N GLY A 162 -18.82 7.49 -58.23
CA GLY A 162 -20.07 6.82 -57.83
C GLY A 162 -19.98 5.55 -57.00
N LYS A 163 -18.84 5.15 -56.43
CA LYS A 163 -18.89 4.13 -55.36
C LYS A 163 -19.48 4.76 -54.09
N PRO A 164 -20.51 4.17 -53.47
CA PRO A 164 -21.10 4.71 -52.26
C PRO A 164 -20.03 4.79 -51.18
N LYS A 165 -19.84 5.99 -50.64
CA LYS A 165 -19.05 6.21 -49.43
C LYS A 165 -19.67 5.31 -48.35
N ARG A 166 -18.94 4.27 -47.92
CA ARG A 166 -19.40 3.41 -46.83
C ARG A 166 -19.30 4.22 -45.54
N THR A 167 -20.42 4.82 -45.15
CA THR A 167 -20.61 5.39 -43.82
C THR A 167 -20.70 4.24 -42.84
N VAL A 168 -19.86 4.26 -41.82
CA VAL A 168 -19.91 3.29 -40.72
C VAL A 168 -20.39 4.06 -39.49
N GLN A 169 -21.48 3.61 -38.89
CA GLN A 169 -22.17 4.29 -37.79
C GLN A 169 -21.80 3.62 -36.46
N ILE A 170 -21.57 4.43 -35.42
CA ILE A 170 -21.49 3.94 -34.05
C ILE A 170 -22.85 4.17 -33.40
N ASP A 171 -23.45 3.10 -32.90
CA ASP A 171 -24.70 3.20 -32.15
C ASP A 171 -24.43 3.74 -30.74
N GLY A 172 -25.23 4.73 -30.32
CA GLY A 172 -25.15 5.37 -29.01
C GLY A 172 -23.79 5.99 -28.68
N PRO A 173 -23.27 6.94 -29.49
CA PRO A 173 -21.95 7.53 -29.26
C PRO A 173 -21.79 8.16 -27.87
N GLU A 174 -22.88 8.58 -27.22
CA GLU A 174 -22.90 9.09 -25.85
C GLU A 174 -22.49 8.06 -24.78
N THR A 175 -22.69 6.78 -25.08
CA THR A 175 -22.39 5.64 -24.20
C THR A 175 -21.19 4.81 -24.67
N PHE A 176 -20.37 5.32 -25.60
CA PHE A 176 -19.14 4.67 -26.08
C PHE A 176 -17.91 5.56 -25.85
N MET A 177 -16.83 4.98 -25.33
CA MET A 177 -15.59 5.68 -25.01
C MET A 177 -14.39 4.92 -25.59
N ILE A 178 -13.43 5.65 -26.15
CA ILE A 178 -12.12 5.11 -26.49
C ILE A 178 -11.12 5.65 -25.48
N LYS A 179 -10.32 4.77 -24.88
CA LYS A 179 -9.27 5.16 -23.95
C LYS A 179 -7.94 4.58 -24.37
N SER A 180 -7.00 5.45 -24.72
CA SER A 180 -5.65 5.03 -25.12
C SER A 180 -4.68 5.09 -23.95
N PHE A 181 -3.94 4.01 -23.75
CA PHE A 181 -2.77 3.92 -22.89
C PHE A 181 -1.54 3.84 -23.78
N THR A 182 -0.72 4.89 -23.82
CA THR A 182 0.40 5.02 -24.77
C THR A 182 1.52 4.01 -24.53
N HIS A 183 1.63 3.49 -23.31
CA HIS A 183 2.66 2.53 -22.91
C HIS A 183 2.03 1.22 -22.46
N ARG A 184 2.79 0.14 -22.57
CA ARG A 184 2.40 -1.16 -21.99
C ARG A 184 2.35 -1.10 -20.48
N MET A 185 1.52 -1.97 -19.89
CA MET A 185 1.23 -1.94 -18.45
C MET A 185 2.40 -2.42 -17.58
N ASP A 186 3.47 -2.97 -18.18
CA ASP A 186 4.70 -3.44 -17.54
C ASP A 186 5.86 -2.42 -17.55
N THR A 187 5.64 -1.22 -18.09
CA THR A 187 6.70 -0.21 -18.24
C THR A 187 6.87 0.70 -17.03
N GLU A 188 8.08 1.28 -16.87
CA GLU A 188 8.37 2.32 -15.86
C GLU A 188 7.46 3.54 -15.98
N GLN A 189 7.04 3.88 -17.20
CA GLN A 189 6.11 4.99 -17.42
C GLN A 189 4.73 4.69 -16.83
N THR A 190 4.25 3.44 -16.94
CA THR A 190 3.01 3.02 -16.29
C THR A 190 3.11 3.09 -14.77
N LYS A 191 4.25 2.68 -14.20
CA LYS A 191 4.49 2.80 -12.75
C LYS A 191 4.48 4.25 -12.28
N ALA A 192 5.10 5.15 -13.03
CA ALA A 192 5.08 6.58 -12.72
C ALA A 192 3.64 7.15 -12.74
N ASP A 193 2.83 6.73 -13.71
CA ASP A 193 1.42 7.10 -13.77
C ASP A 193 0.61 6.54 -12.59
N VAL A 194 0.85 5.29 -12.22
CA VAL A 194 0.23 4.65 -11.04
C VAL A 194 0.62 5.38 -9.76
N SER A 195 1.91 5.71 -9.58
CA SER A 195 2.41 6.51 -8.45
C SER A 195 1.72 7.87 -8.36
N ARG A 196 1.52 8.55 -9.50
CA ARG A 196 0.76 9.79 -9.56
C ARG A 196 -0.70 9.62 -9.13
N LEU A 197 -1.37 8.54 -9.54
CA LEU A 197 -2.75 8.24 -9.12
C LEU A 197 -2.82 7.93 -7.62
N PHE A 198 -1.88 7.16 -7.09
CA PHE A 198 -1.81 6.85 -5.66
C PHE A 198 -1.73 8.13 -4.81
N ARG A 199 -0.91 9.09 -5.22
CA ARG A 199 -0.78 10.40 -4.55
C ARG A 199 -2.06 11.24 -4.60
N LYS A 200 -2.95 11.00 -5.58
CA LYS A 200 -4.27 11.66 -5.63
C LYS A 200 -5.29 10.99 -4.72
N ILE A 201 -5.19 9.67 -4.53
CA ILE A 201 -6.13 8.88 -3.74
C ILE A 201 -5.80 8.97 -2.24
N ILE A 202 -4.51 8.93 -1.90
CA ILE A 202 -4.04 8.85 -0.52
C ILE A 202 -3.21 10.11 -0.20
N PRO A 203 -3.60 10.90 0.80
CA PRO A 203 -2.86 12.08 1.22
C PRO A 203 -1.69 11.69 2.13
N LEU A 204 -0.62 11.10 1.59
CA LEU A 204 0.60 10.78 2.34
C LEU A 204 1.88 11.17 1.61
N THR A 205 2.86 11.61 2.40
CA THR A 205 4.17 12.15 1.97
C THR A 205 5.24 11.09 1.70
N ASP A 206 5.01 9.82 2.06
CA ASP A 206 6.06 8.79 2.16
C ASP A 206 5.84 7.60 1.19
N PHE A 207 5.70 7.90 -0.10
CA PHE A 207 5.69 6.89 -1.16
C PHE A 207 7.11 6.72 -1.72
N SER A 208 7.85 5.70 -1.24
CA SER A 208 8.95 5.19 -2.05
C SER A 208 8.37 4.48 -3.28
N ASP A 209 8.99 4.67 -4.46
CA ASP A 209 8.52 4.05 -5.70
C ASP A 209 8.46 2.52 -5.59
N GLN A 210 9.35 1.92 -4.78
CA GLN A 210 9.34 0.49 -4.48
C GLN A 210 8.05 0.03 -3.79
N ARG A 211 7.48 0.85 -2.89
CA ARG A 211 6.26 0.51 -2.16
C ARG A 211 5.03 0.63 -3.05
N VAL A 212 4.96 1.66 -3.89
CA VAL A 212 3.93 1.79 -4.93
C VAL A 212 3.96 0.59 -5.87
N ASP A 213 5.15 0.20 -6.33
CA ASP A 213 5.35 -0.95 -7.20
C ASP A 213 4.93 -2.27 -6.56
N ALA A 214 5.17 -2.44 -5.26
CA ALA A 214 4.71 -3.63 -4.53
C ALA A 214 3.17 -3.68 -4.49
N ILE A 215 2.51 -2.60 -4.06
CA ILE A 215 1.05 -2.55 -3.95
C ILE A 215 0.39 -2.75 -5.32
N TYR A 216 0.91 -2.08 -6.36
CA TYR A 216 0.40 -2.24 -7.72
C TYR A 216 0.49 -3.70 -8.20
N ARG A 217 1.64 -4.36 -7.98
CA ARG A 217 1.80 -5.78 -8.32
C ARG A 217 0.82 -6.67 -7.56
N ASP A 218 0.60 -6.42 -6.27
CA ASP A 218 -0.33 -7.21 -5.46
C ASP A 218 -1.80 -7.00 -5.89
N MET A 219 -2.17 -5.77 -6.29
CA MET A 219 -3.48 -5.48 -6.89
C MET A 219 -3.67 -6.22 -8.22
N VAL A 220 -2.66 -6.20 -9.10
CA VAL A 220 -2.67 -6.93 -10.38
C VAL A 220 -2.78 -8.43 -10.15
N ALA A 221 -2.03 -8.98 -9.19
CA ALA A 221 -2.08 -10.40 -8.84
C ALA A 221 -3.47 -10.82 -8.31
N THR A 222 -4.09 -9.99 -7.48
CA THR A 222 -5.46 -10.23 -6.95
C THR A 222 -6.49 -10.31 -8.08
N LEU A 223 -6.38 -9.44 -9.10
CA LEU A 223 -7.24 -9.53 -10.29
C LEU A 223 -6.92 -10.77 -11.14
N GLY A 224 -5.63 -11.10 -11.32
CA GLY A 224 -5.22 -12.29 -12.06
C GLY A 224 -5.72 -13.60 -11.42
N GLU A 225 -5.79 -13.67 -10.09
CA GLU A 225 -6.45 -14.78 -9.37
C GLU A 225 -7.96 -14.83 -9.63
N THR A 226 -8.62 -13.68 -9.51
CA THR A 226 -10.07 -13.57 -9.76
C THR A 226 -10.43 -13.97 -11.18
N ARG A 227 -9.65 -13.53 -12.17
CA ARG A 227 -9.84 -13.90 -13.58
C ARG A 227 -9.64 -15.39 -13.83
N ARG A 228 -8.61 -16.01 -13.23
CA ARG A 228 -8.39 -17.46 -13.33
C ARG A 228 -9.58 -18.25 -12.79
N ALA A 229 -10.20 -17.75 -11.71
CA ALA A 229 -11.42 -18.30 -11.15
C ALA A 229 -12.70 -17.93 -11.92
N ARG A 230 -12.61 -17.08 -12.96
CA ARG A 230 -13.75 -16.45 -13.65
C ARG A 230 -14.74 -15.83 -12.66
N GLY A 231 -14.18 -15.19 -11.64
CA GLY A 231 -14.91 -14.69 -10.49
C GLY A 231 -15.33 -13.23 -10.63
N THR A 232 -16.07 -12.79 -9.61
CA THR A 232 -16.38 -11.39 -9.36
C THR A 232 -15.78 -11.02 -8.00
N LEU A 233 -15.19 -9.82 -7.91
CA LEU A 233 -14.54 -9.30 -6.71
C LEU A 233 -15.10 -7.91 -6.38
N SER A 234 -15.17 -7.54 -5.10
CA SER A 234 -15.49 -6.16 -4.73
C SER A 234 -14.28 -5.26 -4.99
N ILE A 235 -14.52 -4.00 -5.42
CA ILE A 235 -13.44 -3.00 -5.47
C ILE A 235 -12.83 -2.78 -4.08
N SER A 236 -13.59 -2.98 -3.00
CA SER A 236 -13.07 -2.91 -1.64
C SER A 236 -11.97 -3.95 -1.37
N ASP A 237 -12.04 -5.13 -2.00
CA ASP A 237 -11.03 -6.18 -1.81
C ASP A 237 -9.73 -5.82 -2.55
N VAL A 238 -9.84 -5.28 -3.77
CA VAL A 238 -8.69 -4.79 -4.56
C VAL A 238 -8.01 -3.62 -3.83
N THR A 239 -8.81 -2.72 -3.24
CA THR A 239 -8.33 -1.48 -2.61
C THR A 239 -7.95 -1.65 -1.14
N ARG A 240 -8.15 -2.83 -0.54
CA ARG A 240 -7.70 -3.13 0.83
C ARG A 240 -6.20 -2.85 1.01
N LEU A 241 -5.40 -3.21 0.00
CA LEU A 241 -3.94 -3.01 -0.01
C LEU A 241 -3.54 -1.53 0.06
N LEU A 242 -4.40 -0.63 -0.43
CA LEU A 242 -4.20 0.81 -0.28
C LEU A 242 -4.36 1.24 1.19
N ARG A 243 -5.32 0.66 1.92
CA ARG A 243 -5.60 1.01 3.32
C ARG A 243 -4.48 0.65 4.29
N GLU A 244 -3.77 -0.44 4.02
CA GLU A 244 -2.59 -0.89 4.79
C GLU A 244 -1.43 0.11 4.76
N VAL A 245 -1.48 1.07 3.85
CA VAL A 245 -0.45 2.09 3.67
C VAL A 245 -0.83 3.40 4.35
N VAL A 246 -2.14 3.65 4.56
CA VAL A 246 -2.64 4.95 5.03
C VAL A 246 -2.49 5.14 6.54
N LEU A 247 -2.62 4.07 7.31
CA LEU A 247 -2.73 4.15 8.77
C LEU A 247 -1.64 3.32 9.45
N PRO A 248 -1.13 3.77 10.62
CA PRO A 248 -0.32 2.92 11.47
C PRO A 248 -1.06 1.61 11.77
N PRO A 249 -0.38 0.44 11.76
CA PRO A 249 -1.03 -0.87 11.95
C PRO A 249 -1.92 -0.94 13.19
N ARG A 250 -1.56 -0.22 14.26
CA ARG A 250 -2.36 -0.11 15.49
C ARG A 250 -3.70 0.58 15.28
N VAL A 251 -3.73 1.69 14.54
CA VAL A 251 -4.97 2.42 14.24
C VAL A 251 -5.86 1.58 13.33
N GLN A 252 -5.25 0.89 12.35
CA GLN A 252 -5.98 -0.02 11.47
C GLN A 252 -6.59 -1.20 12.24
N ALA A 253 -5.83 -1.78 13.18
CA ALA A 253 -6.32 -2.85 14.04
C ALA A 253 -7.49 -2.38 14.92
N GLU A 254 -7.38 -1.21 15.55
CA GLU A 254 -8.47 -0.63 16.36
C GLU A 254 -9.72 -0.34 15.51
N LEU A 255 -9.58 0.24 14.32
CA LEU A 255 -10.71 0.50 13.41
C LEU A 255 -11.35 -0.80 12.90
N SER A 256 -10.58 -1.86 12.67
CA SER A 256 -11.10 -3.15 12.20
C SER A 256 -12.04 -3.83 13.21
N ALA A 257 -11.91 -3.49 14.50
CA ALA A 257 -12.80 -3.96 15.55
C ALA A 257 -14.18 -3.29 15.49
N HIS A 258 -14.31 -2.17 14.77
CA HIS A 258 -15.51 -1.36 14.72
C HIS A 258 -16.23 -1.54 13.37
N ARG A 259 -17.53 -1.79 13.43
CA ARG A 259 -18.45 -1.79 12.30
C ARG A 259 -19.33 -0.56 12.40
N LEU A 260 -19.28 0.29 11.39
CA LEU A 260 -20.21 1.42 11.27
C LEU A 260 -21.64 0.89 11.07
N THR A 261 -22.57 1.46 11.82
CA THR A 261 -24.03 1.25 11.77
C THR A 261 -24.70 2.60 11.52
N GLU A 262 -25.99 2.60 11.22
CA GLU A 262 -26.77 3.84 11.01
C GLU A 262 -26.71 4.80 12.21
N TYR A 263 -26.55 4.29 13.43
CA TYR A 263 -26.57 5.06 14.67
C TYR A 263 -25.17 5.31 15.29
N GLY A 264 -24.10 4.89 14.62
CA GLY A 264 -22.72 5.01 15.13
C GLY A 264 -21.90 3.75 14.94
N TYR A 265 -20.88 3.53 15.78
CA TYR A 265 -19.98 2.38 15.65
C TYR A 265 -20.35 1.26 16.62
N SER A 266 -20.53 0.05 16.10
CA SER A 266 -20.69 -1.18 16.88
C SER A 266 -19.38 -1.96 16.90
N ILE A 267 -18.97 -2.44 18.07
CA ILE A 267 -17.77 -3.27 18.17
C ILE A 267 -18.13 -4.68 17.72
N ASN A 268 -17.36 -5.25 16.79
CA ASN A 268 -17.43 -6.67 16.48
C ASN A 268 -16.78 -7.45 17.66
N PRO A 269 -17.57 -8.14 18.50
CA PRO A 269 -17.06 -8.72 19.73
C PRO A 269 -16.04 -9.83 19.47
N ARG A 270 -16.10 -10.50 18.30
CA ARG A 270 -15.12 -11.54 17.93
C ARG A 270 -13.76 -10.91 17.61
N VAL A 271 -13.75 -9.83 16.82
CA VAL A 271 -12.51 -9.13 16.44
C VAL A 271 -11.92 -8.43 17.66
N ALA A 272 -12.73 -7.76 18.47
CA ALA A 272 -12.28 -7.11 19.70
C ALA A 272 -11.67 -8.09 20.69
N LYS A 273 -12.31 -9.25 20.92
CA LYS A 273 -11.75 -10.31 21.78
C LYS A 273 -10.41 -10.81 21.24
N THR A 274 -10.31 -11.01 19.94
CA THR A 274 -9.08 -11.47 19.29
C THR A 274 -7.93 -10.46 19.47
N LEU A 275 -8.21 -9.16 19.30
CA LEU A 275 -7.24 -8.09 19.51
C LEU A 275 -6.82 -7.98 20.98
N GLU A 276 -7.78 -8.14 21.90
CA GLU A 276 -7.50 -8.15 23.34
C GLU A 276 -6.61 -9.32 23.74
N GLU A 277 -6.83 -10.51 23.17
CA GLU A 277 -5.95 -11.66 23.31
C GLU A 277 -4.53 -11.35 22.79
N ASP A 278 -4.40 -10.79 21.58
CA ASP A 278 -3.10 -10.41 21.01
C ASP A 278 -2.36 -9.38 21.87
N PHE A 279 -3.05 -8.35 22.38
CA PHE A 279 -2.46 -7.39 23.31
C PHE A 279 -2.07 -8.02 24.66
N SER A 280 -2.83 -9.00 25.14
CA SER A 280 -2.49 -9.77 26.34
C SER A 280 -1.21 -10.59 26.14
N HIS A 281 -1.03 -11.20 24.96
CA HIS A 281 0.21 -11.89 24.59
C HIS A 281 1.39 -10.92 24.56
N VAL A 282 1.26 -9.75 23.92
CA VAL A 282 2.31 -8.71 23.90
C VAL A 282 2.67 -8.26 25.31
N ARG A 283 1.67 -7.99 26.17
CA ARG A 283 1.90 -7.60 27.56
C ARG A 283 2.65 -8.69 28.35
N THR A 284 2.31 -9.96 28.13
CA THR A 284 2.97 -11.10 28.78
C THR A 284 4.42 -11.25 28.31
N ALA A 285 4.65 -11.22 26.99
CA ALA A 285 5.97 -11.32 26.40
C ALA A 285 6.88 -10.15 26.82
N SER A 286 6.36 -8.91 26.81
CA SER A 286 7.08 -7.73 27.28
C SER A 286 7.49 -7.85 28.76
N LYS A 287 6.57 -8.33 29.64
CA LYS A 287 6.89 -8.59 31.05
C LYS A 287 7.98 -9.68 31.21
N ARG A 288 7.95 -10.73 30.38
CA ARG A 288 8.99 -11.78 30.39
C ARG A 288 10.33 -11.27 29.90
N ALA A 289 10.37 -10.50 28.80
CA ALA A 289 11.58 -9.84 28.30
C ALA A 289 12.22 -8.96 29.39
N ALA A 290 11.43 -8.11 30.03
CA ALA A 290 11.90 -7.29 31.16
C ALA A 290 12.38 -8.12 32.35
N LYS A 291 11.76 -9.28 32.64
CA LYS A 291 12.21 -10.20 33.69
C LYS A 291 13.58 -10.82 33.34
N ARG A 292 13.76 -11.29 32.10
CA ARG A 292 15.04 -11.85 31.61
C ARG A 292 16.15 -10.82 31.69
N MET A 293 15.88 -9.60 31.24
CA MET A 293 16.86 -8.50 31.34
C MET A 293 17.23 -8.18 32.79
N ARG A 294 16.24 -8.07 33.70
CA ARG A 294 16.53 -7.89 35.14
C ARG A 294 17.38 -9.01 35.70
N HIS A 295 17.16 -10.26 35.27
CA HIS A 295 17.97 -11.39 35.72
C HIS A 295 19.41 -11.29 35.22
N ALA A 296 19.63 -10.95 33.95
CA ALA A 296 20.96 -10.73 33.39
C ALA A 296 21.73 -9.61 34.11
N LEU A 297 21.03 -8.53 34.47
CA LEU A 297 21.63 -7.38 35.15
C LEU A 297 21.91 -7.60 36.65
N ARG A 298 21.36 -8.64 37.29
CA ARG A 298 21.54 -8.88 38.74
C ARG A 298 23.00 -9.00 39.14
N GLY A 299 23.83 -9.63 38.30
CA GLY A 299 25.26 -9.79 38.57
C GLY A 299 26.04 -8.47 38.50
N GLY A 300 25.61 -7.54 37.66
CA GLY A 300 26.23 -6.21 37.49
C GLY A 300 25.84 -5.21 38.59
N LEU A 301 24.72 -5.42 39.28
CA LEU A 301 24.15 -4.49 40.26
C LEU A 301 25.07 -4.27 41.48
N LEU A 302 25.78 -5.32 41.92
CA LEU A 302 26.78 -5.22 42.98
C LEU A 302 28.04 -4.47 42.51
N ALA A 303 28.45 -4.70 41.26
CA ALA A 303 29.58 -3.99 40.66
C ALA A 303 29.25 -2.50 40.45
N ASP A 304 28.02 -2.17 40.04
CA ASP A 304 27.54 -0.81 39.87
C ASP A 304 27.42 -0.08 41.22
N LEU A 305 27.07 -0.78 42.30
CA LEU A 305 27.07 -0.21 43.65
C LEU A 305 28.49 0.18 44.12
N LEU A 306 29.49 -0.62 43.75
CA LEU A 306 30.89 -0.42 44.15
C LEU A 306 31.67 0.52 43.22
N ARG A 307 31.37 0.52 41.92
CA ARG A 307 32.11 1.23 40.86
C ARG A 307 31.32 2.37 40.21
N GLY A 308 30.07 2.55 40.59
CA GLY A 308 29.13 3.47 39.96
C GLY A 308 28.46 2.88 38.72
N PRO A 309 27.26 3.36 38.34
CA PRO A 309 26.54 2.88 37.17
C PRO A 309 27.26 3.25 35.87
N VAL A 310 27.08 2.42 34.84
CA VAL A 310 27.51 2.77 33.49
C VAL A 310 26.82 4.06 33.06
N ARG A 311 27.59 5.01 32.50
CA ARG A 311 27.10 6.31 32.08
C ARG A 311 26.77 6.33 30.58
N CYS A 312 25.78 7.13 30.22
CA CYS A 312 25.37 7.41 28.84
C CYS A 312 26.53 8.00 28.05
N ILE A 313 26.76 7.49 26.84
CA ILE A 313 27.82 7.95 25.94
C ILE A 313 27.55 9.38 25.46
N GLU A 314 26.28 9.72 25.21
CA GLU A 314 25.86 11.04 24.70
C GLU A 314 25.91 12.14 25.76
N CYS A 315 25.37 11.89 26.96
CA CYS A 315 25.13 12.97 27.94
C CYS A 315 25.69 12.70 29.34
N GLY A 316 26.46 11.61 29.53
CA GLY A 316 27.15 11.30 30.79
C GLY A 316 26.27 10.96 32.00
N HIS A 317 24.95 10.96 31.85
CA HIS A 317 24.00 10.58 32.89
C HIS A 317 23.98 9.05 33.09
N PRO A 318 23.65 8.54 34.29
CA PRO A 318 23.54 7.09 34.50
C PRO A 318 22.59 6.45 33.49
N LEU A 319 23.05 5.40 32.80
CA LEU A 319 22.15 4.51 32.07
C LEU A 319 21.41 3.68 33.10
N THR A 320 20.28 4.21 33.55
CA THR A 320 19.36 3.45 34.37
C THR A 320 18.59 2.51 33.45
N ALA A 321 18.43 1.27 33.85
CA ALA A 321 17.43 0.45 33.20
C ALA A 321 16.07 1.07 33.56
N ASN A 322 15.42 1.66 32.57
CA ASN A 322 14.18 2.40 32.74
C ASN A 322 13.05 1.38 32.94
N PHE A 323 12.90 0.90 34.17
CA PHE A 323 11.93 -0.13 34.52
C PHE A 323 10.53 0.44 34.85
N GLY A 324 10.29 1.74 34.60
CA GLY A 324 9.05 2.42 35.03
C GLY A 324 8.54 3.59 34.17
N GLY A 325 9.15 3.97 33.05
CA GLY A 325 8.68 5.09 32.22
C GLY A 325 8.77 4.83 30.72
N PHE A 326 7.67 5.10 30.00
CA PHE A 326 7.48 4.96 28.54
C PHE A 326 7.78 3.58 27.94
N GLY A 327 6.79 2.68 28.04
CA GLY A 327 6.46 1.65 27.03
C GLY A 327 7.42 0.49 26.77
N SER A 328 8.73 0.62 27.01
CA SER A 328 9.74 -0.32 26.50
C SER A 328 10.83 -0.57 27.54
N GLY A 329 10.46 -1.21 28.66
CA GLY A 329 11.40 -1.53 29.74
C GLY A 329 12.72 -2.08 29.20
N GLY A 330 13.85 -1.46 29.54
CA GLY A 330 15.14 -1.69 28.88
C GLY A 330 16.24 -0.72 29.34
N LEU A 331 17.42 -0.78 28.73
CA LEU A 331 18.54 0.14 28.94
C LEU A 331 18.30 1.42 28.14
N ALA A 332 18.03 2.54 28.80
CA ALA A 332 17.89 3.83 28.15
C ALA A 332 18.31 4.97 29.08
N CYS A 333 18.85 6.05 28.53
CA CYS A 333 19.19 7.24 29.29
C CYS A 333 17.91 8.02 29.64
N SER A 334 17.65 8.22 30.93
CA SER A 334 16.48 8.97 31.40
C SER A 334 16.53 10.47 31.07
N ASN A 335 17.70 11.02 30.72
CA ASN A 335 17.86 12.44 30.40
C ASN A 335 17.74 12.72 28.89
N CYS A 336 18.46 11.98 28.04
CA CYS A 336 18.49 12.24 26.59
C CYS A 336 17.78 11.18 25.74
N GLY A 337 17.24 10.11 26.34
CA GLY A 337 16.55 9.05 25.60
C GLY A 337 17.48 8.08 24.86
N PHE A 338 18.81 8.25 24.93
CA PHE A 338 19.77 7.35 24.28
C PHE A 338 19.56 5.90 24.73
N ALA A 339 19.29 5.02 23.78
CA ALA A 339 19.18 3.58 23.98
C ALA A 339 20.32 2.88 23.23
N PRO A 340 21.29 2.24 23.93
CA PRO A 340 22.42 1.57 23.28
C PRO A 340 22.00 0.32 22.49
N PHE A 341 20.84 -0.24 22.81
CA PHE A 341 20.29 -1.42 22.16
C PHE A 341 18.83 -1.23 21.85
N LEU A 342 18.43 -1.70 20.67
CA LEU A 342 17.04 -1.76 20.26
C LEU A 342 16.80 -3.11 19.60
N SER A 343 15.77 -3.83 20.05
CA SER A 343 15.35 -5.09 19.45
C SER A 343 13.86 -5.05 19.12
N ILE A 344 13.50 -5.63 17.99
CA ILE A 344 12.12 -5.89 17.58
C ILE A 344 11.79 -7.33 17.95
N LEU A 345 10.77 -7.52 18.77
CA LEU A 345 10.37 -8.80 19.32
C LEU A 345 8.94 -9.16 18.91
N TYR A 346 8.71 -10.45 18.68
CA TYR A 346 7.39 -11.03 18.45
C TYR A 346 6.89 -11.69 19.73
N ALA A 347 5.64 -11.44 20.09
CA ALA A 347 4.97 -12.08 21.22
C ALA A 347 4.31 -13.40 20.77
N CYS A 348 4.94 -14.53 21.12
CA CYS A 348 4.35 -15.83 20.85
C CYS A 348 3.10 -16.09 21.71
N VAL A 349 2.20 -16.97 21.25
CA VAL A 349 1.00 -17.41 21.98
C VAL A 349 1.35 -18.00 23.35
N CYS A 350 2.47 -18.70 23.47
CA CYS A 350 2.98 -19.22 24.75
C CYS A 350 3.50 -18.12 25.71
N GLY A 351 3.48 -16.86 25.28
CA GLY A 351 3.93 -15.69 26.01
C GLY A 351 5.45 -15.48 25.97
N GLU A 352 6.19 -16.26 25.19
CA GLU A 352 7.64 -16.09 25.04
C GLU A 352 7.96 -14.96 24.05
N PRO A 353 8.81 -13.99 24.42
CA PRO A 353 9.36 -13.01 23.47
C PRO A 353 10.36 -13.70 22.52
N CYS A 354 10.17 -13.50 21.22
CA CYS A 354 11.03 -14.05 20.18
C CYS A 354 11.67 -12.92 19.38
N LEU A 355 12.95 -13.06 19.03
CA LEU A 355 13.65 -12.05 18.24
C LEU A 355 13.11 -12.03 16.82
N VAL A 356 12.79 -10.83 16.32
CA VAL A 356 12.54 -10.58 14.89
C VAL A 356 13.77 -9.92 14.27
N VAL A 357 14.21 -8.80 14.87
CA VAL A 357 15.37 -8.03 14.41
C VAL A 357 16.15 -7.55 15.62
N ASP A 358 17.47 -7.70 15.57
CA ASP A 358 18.39 -7.08 16.52
C ASP A 358 19.05 -5.86 15.86
N GLN A 359 19.11 -4.74 16.60
CA GLN A 359 19.63 -3.45 16.12
C GLN A 359 19.07 -3.04 14.73
N PRO A 360 17.75 -2.82 14.64
CA PRO A 360 17.08 -2.54 13.36
C PRO A 360 17.66 -1.33 12.63
N SER A 361 17.74 -1.41 11.30
CA SER A 361 18.17 -0.27 10.48
C SER A 361 17.24 0.93 10.68
N THR A 362 17.82 2.14 10.68
CA THR A 362 17.06 3.39 10.66
C THR A 362 16.52 3.72 9.27
N VAL A 363 17.02 3.04 8.23
CA VAL A 363 16.54 3.16 6.85
C VAL A 363 15.33 2.25 6.67
N GLN A 364 14.18 2.85 6.37
CA GLN A 364 12.88 2.15 6.32
C GLN A 364 12.88 0.93 5.38
N ALA A 365 13.51 1.03 4.20
CA ALA A 365 13.55 -0.08 3.23
C ALA A 365 14.32 -1.29 3.76
N GLU A 366 15.46 -1.06 4.41
CA GLU A 366 16.28 -2.10 5.03
C GLU A 366 15.54 -2.73 6.21
N LEU A 367 14.94 -1.89 7.07
CA LEU A 367 14.12 -2.33 8.18
C LEU A 367 12.97 -3.25 7.74
N MET A 368 12.28 -2.93 6.65
CA MET A 368 11.20 -3.78 6.12
C MET A 368 11.72 -5.13 5.62
N ILE A 369 12.92 -5.17 5.03
CA ILE A 369 13.57 -6.42 4.61
C ILE A 369 13.94 -7.26 5.84
N GLU A 370 14.55 -6.64 6.85
CA GLU A 370 14.92 -7.28 8.13
C GLU A 370 13.69 -7.86 8.83
N ILE A 371 12.62 -7.07 8.95
CA ILE A 371 11.35 -7.52 9.54
C ILE A 371 10.75 -8.68 8.74
N ARG A 372 10.76 -8.61 7.40
CA ARG A 372 10.23 -9.69 6.55
C ARG A 372 11.03 -10.98 6.71
N GLN A 373 12.36 -10.90 6.80
CA GLN A 373 13.20 -12.06 7.05
C GLN A 373 12.91 -12.64 8.44
N GLY A 374 12.87 -11.80 9.47
CA GLY A 374 12.54 -12.20 10.84
C GLY A 374 11.12 -12.74 11.01
N ALA A 375 10.17 -12.29 10.18
CA ALA A 375 8.78 -12.74 10.23
C ALA A 375 8.61 -14.22 9.89
N THR A 376 9.57 -14.84 9.19
CA THR A 376 9.57 -16.29 8.89
C THR A 376 10.02 -17.16 10.08
N GLY A 377 10.33 -16.54 11.22
CA GLY A 377 10.82 -17.22 12.41
C GLY A 377 9.80 -18.12 13.12
N SER A 378 10.30 -18.81 14.14
CA SER A 378 9.50 -19.65 15.03
C SER A 378 9.88 -19.39 16.48
N CYS A 379 8.96 -19.70 17.39
CA CYS A 379 9.20 -19.55 18.81
C CYS A 379 10.21 -20.60 19.30
N SER A 380 11.29 -20.15 19.93
CA SER A 380 12.29 -21.06 20.50
C SER A 380 11.78 -21.91 21.68
N ALA A 381 10.69 -21.50 22.33
CA ALA A 381 10.14 -22.21 23.49
C ALA A 381 9.05 -23.26 23.14
N CYS A 382 8.21 -22.98 22.13
CA CYS A 382 7.10 -23.87 21.75
C CYS A 382 7.13 -24.33 20.29
N SER A 383 8.13 -23.89 19.52
CA SER A 383 8.34 -24.23 18.09
C SER A 383 7.23 -23.79 17.13
N GLU A 384 6.22 -23.05 17.62
CA GLU A 384 5.16 -22.49 16.77
C GLU A 384 5.73 -21.41 15.85
N GLN A 385 5.34 -21.45 14.57
CA GLN A 385 5.71 -20.41 13.61
C GLN A 385 5.01 -19.09 13.93
N PHE A 386 5.62 -17.97 13.56
CA PHE A 386 4.99 -16.68 13.74
C PHE A 386 3.74 -16.57 12.87
N ASP A 387 2.62 -16.19 13.49
CA ASP A 387 1.37 -15.95 12.79
C ASP A 387 1.50 -14.71 11.91
N GLN A 388 1.56 -14.93 10.59
CA GLN A 388 1.71 -13.87 9.59
C GLN A 388 0.52 -12.92 9.57
N THR A 389 -0.69 -13.41 9.89
CA THR A 389 -1.92 -12.61 9.85
C THR A 389 -1.99 -11.64 11.03
N ARG A 390 -1.34 -11.98 12.14
CA ARG A 390 -1.31 -11.19 13.39
C ARG A 390 0.07 -10.62 13.69
N PHE A 391 0.96 -10.65 12.71
CA PHE A 391 2.36 -10.36 12.92
C PHE A 391 2.58 -8.93 13.43
N ALA A 392 1.93 -7.96 12.80
CA ALA A 392 2.03 -6.56 13.17
C ALA A 392 1.49 -6.28 14.59
N GLN A 393 0.39 -6.93 14.98
CA GLN A 393 -0.27 -6.73 16.27
C GLN A 393 0.51 -7.36 17.44
N ARG A 394 1.29 -8.42 17.16
CA ARG A 394 2.09 -9.14 18.16
C ARG A 394 3.55 -8.71 18.21
N THR A 395 3.97 -7.80 17.34
CA THR A 395 5.34 -7.26 17.32
C THR A 395 5.45 -6.03 18.22
N PHE A 396 6.53 -5.94 18.99
CA PHE A 396 6.81 -4.82 19.88
C PHE A 396 8.31 -4.52 19.94
N VAL A 397 8.64 -3.28 20.29
CA VAL A 397 10.02 -2.80 20.40
C VAL A 397 10.47 -2.80 21.85
N ALA A 398 11.71 -3.21 22.10
CA ALA A 398 12.34 -3.19 23.41
C ALA A 398 13.74 -2.59 23.33
N ALA A 399 14.05 -1.66 24.23
CA ALA A 399 15.37 -1.03 24.34
C ALA A 399 16.36 -1.93 25.11
N MET A 400 16.61 -3.15 24.62
CA MET A 400 17.50 -4.10 25.29
C MET A 400 18.21 -4.98 24.25
N PRO A 401 19.40 -5.51 24.55
CA PRO A 401 20.04 -6.49 23.69
C PRO A 401 19.29 -7.82 23.74
N TRP A 402 19.37 -8.61 22.68
CA TRP A 402 18.77 -9.93 22.63
C TRP A 402 19.73 -11.01 22.10
N PRO A 403 19.87 -12.16 22.77
CA PRO A 403 19.26 -12.53 24.05
C PRO A 403 19.89 -11.78 25.25
N PRO A 404 19.10 -11.38 26.26
CA PRO A 404 19.61 -10.59 27.39
C PRO A 404 20.70 -11.30 28.20
N GLU A 405 20.72 -12.63 28.20
CA GLU A 405 21.64 -13.45 28.99
C GLU A 405 23.10 -13.34 28.51
N GLN A 406 23.33 -12.88 27.28
CA GLN A 406 24.67 -12.67 26.73
C GLN A 406 25.23 -11.27 27.01
N PHE A 407 24.40 -10.37 27.56
CA PHE A 407 24.80 -9.00 27.82
C PHE A 407 25.68 -8.87 29.06
N THR A 408 26.73 -8.04 28.95
CA THR A 408 27.57 -7.63 30.08
C THR A 408 27.79 -6.11 30.03
N HIS A 409 27.94 -5.47 31.20
CA HIS A 409 28.25 -4.03 31.29
C HIS A 409 29.57 -3.67 30.59
N GLN A 410 30.45 -4.65 30.38
CA GLN A 410 31.74 -4.45 29.71
C GLN A 410 31.58 -3.90 28.29
N VAL A 411 30.57 -4.36 27.54
CA VAL A 411 30.31 -3.86 26.17
C VAL A 411 30.07 -2.34 26.15
N LEU A 412 29.34 -1.83 27.14
CA LEU A 412 29.09 -0.38 27.25
C LEU A 412 30.32 0.38 27.76
N ILE A 413 31.12 -0.23 28.64
CA ILE A 413 32.37 0.36 29.13
C ILE A 413 33.38 0.45 27.98
N ASP A 414 33.53 -0.60 27.19
CA ASP A 414 34.43 -0.65 26.03
C ASP A 414 34.03 0.39 24.98
N ALA A 415 32.73 0.55 24.71
CA ALA A 415 32.23 1.61 23.83
C ALA A 415 32.61 3.01 24.34
N ARG A 416 32.55 3.25 25.65
CA ARG A 416 32.98 4.53 26.26
C ARG A 416 34.48 4.73 26.20
N ILE A 417 35.28 3.67 26.35
CA ILE A 417 36.75 3.74 26.20
C ILE A 417 37.10 4.06 24.75
N ALA A 418 36.47 3.38 23.79
CA ALA A 418 36.66 3.63 22.36
C ALA A 418 36.29 5.08 21.97
N ALA A 419 35.25 5.64 22.61
CA ALA A 419 34.86 7.04 22.45
C ALA A 419 35.73 8.03 23.27
N GLY A 420 36.77 7.58 23.98
CA GLY A 420 37.66 8.43 24.77
C GLY A 420 37.07 8.98 26.08
N LEU A 421 35.92 8.47 26.53
CA LEU A 421 35.16 8.98 27.69
C LEU A 421 35.55 8.32 29.03
N HIS A 422 36.24 7.17 28.99
CA HIS A 422 36.76 6.48 30.18
C HIS A 422 38.25 6.20 30.01
N GLN A 423 39.05 6.49 31.04
CA GLN A 423 40.45 6.04 31.11
C GLN A 423 40.56 4.83 32.03
N PRO A 424 41.18 3.71 31.59
CA PRO A 424 41.44 2.57 32.46
C PRO A 424 42.46 2.97 33.53
N ILE A 425 42.07 2.81 34.80
CA ILE A 425 42.97 2.92 35.95
C ILE A 425 43.76 1.62 35.99
N LYS A 426 45.07 1.70 35.80
CA LYS A 426 45.97 0.55 35.88
C LYS A 426 46.63 0.51 37.26
N ASP A 427 46.81 -0.69 37.82
CA ASP A 427 47.68 -0.90 38.97
C ASP A 427 49.16 -0.74 38.58
N ASP A 428 50.05 -0.78 39.57
CA ASP A 428 51.49 -0.66 39.37
C ASP A 428 52.08 -1.81 38.50
N ALA A 429 51.32 -2.88 38.28
CA ALA A 429 51.65 -3.99 37.39
C ALA A 429 51.02 -3.84 35.98
N GLY A 430 50.38 -2.72 35.69
CA GLY A 430 49.74 -2.42 34.40
C GLY A 430 48.37 -3.07 34.18
N ARG A 431 47.79 -3.74 35.18
CA ARG A 431 46.47 -4.39 35.12
C ARG A 431 45.35 -3.38 35.36
N VAL A 432 44.28 -3.44 34.57
CA VAL A 432 43.13 -2.54 34.75
C VAL A 432 42.38 -2.90 36.04
N VAL A 433 42.43 -2.01 37.03
CA VAL A 433 41.79 -2.17 38.35
C VAL A 433 40.56 -1.28 38.55
N GLY A 434 40.31 -0.35 37.63
CA GLY A 434 39.14 0.51 37.64
C GLY A 434 39.05 1.37 36.40
N PHE A 435 38.07 2.28 36.37
CA PHE A 435 37.95 3.27 35.31
C PHE A 435 37.73 4.64 35.93
N SER A 436 38.54 5.62 35.53
CA SER A 436 38.38 7.01 35.96
C SER A 436 37.45 7.70 34.96
N PRO A 437 36.40 8.42 35.41
CA PRO A 437 35.71 9.35 34.53
C PRO A 437 36.70 10.44 34.10
N ASN A 438 36.93 10.56 32.80
CA ASN A 438 37.90 11.52 32.25
C ASN A 438 37.56 12.96 32.65
N ALA A 439 38.57 13.81 32.85
CA ALA A 439 38.41 15.24 33.15
C ALA A 439 37.64 16.02 32.06
N LEU A 440 37.65 15.53 30.80
CA LEU A 440 36.84 16.04 29.69
C LEU A 440 35.32 15.97 29.97
N GLY A 441 34.87 15.05 30.84
CA GLY A 441 33.48 15.01 31.31
C GLY A 441 33.11 16.15 32.26
N LYS A 442 34.08 16.87 32.85
CA LYS A 442 33.82 18.10 33.60
C LYS A 442 33.78 19.33 32.69
N GLU A 443 34.64 19.39 31.67
CA GLU A 443 34.71 20.52 30.73
C GLU A 443 33.54 20.54 29.75
N ALA A 444 33.17 19.40 29.15
CA ALA A 444 31.99 19.30 28.27
C ALA A 444 30.66 19.52 29.05
N MET A 445 30.62 19.13 30.33
CA MET A 445 29.48 19.43 31.22
C MET A 445 29.42 20.92 31.60
N HIS A 446 30.56 21.63 31.60
CA HIS A 446 30.60 23.06 31.89
C HIS A 446 30.11 23.88 30.69
N GLU A 447 30.42 23.47 29.45
CA GLU A 447 29.88 24.11 28.23
C GLU A 447 28.36 23.86 28.08
N LEU A 448 27.89 22.63 28.27
CA LEU A 448 26.44 22.31 28.22
C LEU A 448 25.62 22.97 29.36
N ALA A 449 26.25 23.25 30.50
CA ALA A 449 25.61 23.97 31.61
C ALA A 449 25.60 25.50 31.42
N VAL A 450 26.49 26.04 30.60
CA VAL A 450 26.54 27.47 30.24
C VAL A 450 25.51 27.76 29.14
N ASP A 451 25.37 26.88 28.14
CA ASP A 451 24.42 27.08 27.04
C ASP A 451 22.95 27.07 27.52
N ARG A 452 22.60 26.22 28.49
CA ARG A 452 21.24 26.15 29.06
C ARG A 452 20.88 27.28 30.04
N ARG A 453 21.84 28.14 30.41
CA ARG A 453 21.56 29.36 31.19
C ARG A 453 21.51 30.62 30.32
N GLY A 454 21.88 30.52 29.04
CA GLY A 454 21.74 31.61 28.07
C GLY A 454 20.34 31.75 27.48
N ASP A 455 19.54 30.66 27.48
CA ASP A 455 18.18 30.61 26.91
C ASP A 455 17.08 30.44 27.98
N ARG A 456 17.14 31.21 29.07
CA ARG A 456 16.00 31.38 29.99
C ARG A 456 15.63 32.83 30.20
#